data_AF-A0A660VZX5-F1
#
_entry.id   AF-A0A660VZX5-F1
#
_cell.length_a   1.000
_cell.length_b   1.000
_cell.length_c   1.000
_cell.angle_alpha   90.00
_cell.angle_beta   90.00
_cell.angle_gamma   90.00
#
_symmetry.space_group_name_H-M   'P 1'
#
loop_
_entity.id
_entity.type
_entity.pdbx_description
1 polymer ?
#
loop_
_entity_poly.entity_id
_entity_poly.type
_entity_poly.pdbx_seq_one_letter_code
_entity_poly.pdbx_strand_id
1 'polypeptide(L)'
;MVFEKKHPVRFEAFTSEIVRSVNDNTRRIRILEQGLEGVRSRTSALEEKVIDEVENIKKWLDQLSVDVKDVSKKLTEIHSEILKINKELDKTARKTELKEIESLLELYNPIKSQFVTADQVRRMLEEVKKKV
;
A
#
# COMPACT_ATOMS: atom_id res chain seq x y z
N MET A 1 37.73 -70.33 -71.03
CA MET A 1 37.87 -68.91 -70.63
C MET A 1 36.77 -68.59 -69.65
N VAL A 2 37.12 -68.40 -68.38
CA VAL A 2 36.18 -68.05 -67.31
C VAL A 2 36.32 -66.55 -67.08
N PHE A 3 35.32 -65.77 -67.49
CA PHE A 3 35.24 -64.36 -67.18
C PHE A 3 34.59 -64.19 -65.81
N GLU A 4 35.42 -63.98 -64.80
CA GLU A 4 34.98 -63.53 -63.48
C GLU A 4 34.64 -62.03 -63.58
N LYS A 5 33.34 -61.71 -63.68
CA LYS A 5 32.86 -60.33 -63.67
C LYS A 5 33.05 -59.72 -62.27
N LYS A 6 33.97 -58.77 -62.15
CA LYS A 6 34.21 -57.97 -60.95
C LYS A 6 32.96 -57.16 -60.54
N HIS A 7 32.73 -57.14 -59.22
CA HIS A 7 31.59 -56.63 -58.46
C HIS A 7 31.00 -55.24 -58.85
N PRO A 8 29.68 -55.12 -59.05
CA PRO A 8 28.96 -53.84 -59.07
C PRO A 8 28.44 -53.36 -57.69
N VAL A 9 28.67 -54.11 -56.60
CA VAL A 9 27.93 -53.97 -55.32
C VAL A 9 28.21 -52.67 -54.53
N ARG A 10 29.29 -51.93 -54.80
CA ARG A 10 29.68 -50.75 -54.00
C ARG A 10 28.90 -49.46 -54.31
N PHE A 11 28.50 -49.23 -55.56
CA PHE A 11 27.81 -47.99 -55.93
C PHE A 11 26.34 -48.00 -55.49
N GLU A 12 25.66 -49.14 -55.62
CA GLU A 12 24.28 -49.33 -55.17
C GLU A 12 24.15 -49.24 -53.64
N ALA A 13 25.14 -49.78 -52.90
CA ALA A 13 25.17 -49.64 -51.45
C ALA A 13 25.32 -48.16 -51.02
N PHE A 14 26.20 -47.41 -51.70
CA PHE A 14 26.41 -45.99 -51.42
C PHE A 14 25.17 -45.13 -51.73
N THR A 15 24.50 -45.37 -52.86
CA THR A 15 23.25 -44.65 -53.20
C THR A 15 22.13 -44.98 -52.22
N SER A 16 22.03 -46.24 -51.77
CA SER A 16 21.04 -46.64 -50.76
C SER A 16 21.25 -45.95 -49.41
N GLU A 17 22.50 -45.76 -48.99
CA GLU A 17 22.83 -45.07 -47.74
C GLU A 17 22.55 -43.57 -47.84
N ILE A 18 22.81 -42.94 -48.99
CA ILE A 18 22.42 -41.55 -49.25
C ILE A 18 20.89 -41.41 -49.19
N VAL A 19 20.14 -42.27 -49.85
CA VAL A 19 18.67 -42.22 -49.84
C VAL A 19 18.13 -42.39 -48.42
N ARG A 20 18.73 -43.29 -47.63
CA ARG A 20 18.37 -43.48 -46.22
C ARG A 20 18.66 -42.25 -45.38
N SER A 21 19.84 -41.65 -45.54
CA SER A 21 20.25 -40.43 -44.84
C SER A 21 19.35 -39.24 -45.22
N VAL A 22 19.02 -39.08 -46.50
CA VAL A 22 18.08 -38.05 -46.97
C VAL A 22 16.71 -38.25 -46.33
N ASN A 23 16.18 -39.47 -46.33
CA ASN A 23 14.88 -39.76 -45.71
C ASN A 23 14.86 -39.50 -44.20
N ASP A 24 15.94 -39.86 -43.49
CA ASP A 24 16.05 -39.58 -42.05
C ASP A 24 16.14 -38.07 -41.80
N ASN A 25 16.92 -37.34 -42.60
CA ASN A 25 16.99 -35.89 -42.52
C ASN A 25 15.64 -35.23 -42.83
N THR A 26 14.89 -35.70 -43.83
CA THR A 26 13.53 -35.22 -44.11
C THR A 26 12.60 -35.44 -42.93
N ARG A 27 12.69 -36.61 -42.27
CA ARG A 27 11.91 -36.89 -41.05
C ARG A 27 12.29 -35.94 -39.91
N ARG A 28 13.58 -35.71 -39.70
CA ARG A 28 14.09 -34.78 -38.67
C ARG A 28 13.65 -33.35 -38.93
N ILE A 29 13.71 -32.89 -40.18
CA ILE A 29 13.23 -31.55 -40.59
C ILE A 29 11.74 -31.41 -40.27
N ARG A 30 10.90 -32.40 -40.62
CA ARG A 30 9.46 -32.35 -40.31
C ARG A 30 9.19 -32.25 -38.80
N ILE A 31 9.95 -32.97 -37.97
CA ILE A 31 9.80 -32.88 -36.50
C ILE A 31 10.21 -31.49 -36.00
N LEU A 32 11.28 -30.91 -36.56
CA LEU A 32 11.73 -29.57 -36.22
C LEU A 32 10.71 -28.50 -36.65
N GLU A 33 10.09 -28.64 -37.82
CA GLU A 33 9.03 -27.74 -38.30
C GLU A 33 7.82 -27.77 -37.37
N GLN A 34 7.36 -28.96 -36.97
CA GLN A 34 6.27 -29.11 -36.00
C GLN A 34 6.65 -28.53 -34.63
N GLY A 35 7.90 -28.74 -34.19
CA GLY A 35 8.41 -28.15 -32.95
C GLY A 35 8.45 -26.62 -33.02
N LEU A 36 8.90 -26.06 -34.14
CA LEU A 36 8.95 -24.62 -34.38
C LEU A 36 7.55 -24.00 -34.36
N GLU A 37 6.58 -24.65 -35.00
CA GLU A 37 5.18 -24.21 -34.99
C GLU A 37 4.60 -24.22 -33.57
N GLY A 38 4.88 -25.28 -32.80
CA GLY A 38 4.47 -25.37 -31.39
C GLY A 38 5.10 -24.28 -30.52
N VAL A 39 6.39 -23.99 -30.68
CA VAL A 39 7.07 -22.90 -29.98
C VAL A 39 6.45 -21.56 -30.37
N ARG A 40 6.25 -21.31 -31.67
CA ARG A 40 5.65 -20.07 -32.17
C ARG A 40 4.26 -19.83 -31.59
N SER A 41 3.41 -20.86 -31.57
CA SER A 41 2.07 -20.77 -30.99
C SER A 41 2.12 -20.43 -29.49
N ARG A 42 3.02 -21.06 -28.73
CA ARG A 42 3.20 -20.78 -27.29
C ARG A 42 3.73 -19.37 -27.06
N THR A 43 4.66 -18.90 -27.89
CA THR A 43 5.18 -17.53 -27.82
C THR A 43 4.07 -16.52 -28.09
N SER A 44 3.26 -16.70 -29.14
CA SER A 44 2.15 -15.79 -29.42
C SER A 44 1.11 -15.77 -28.30
N ALA A 45 0.76 -16.92 -27.73
CA ALA A 45 -0.15 -16.98 -26.58
C ALA A 45 0.45 -16.31 -25.32
N LEU A 46 1.77 -16.37 -25.14
CA LEU A 46 2.45 -15.70 -24.05
C LEU A 46 2.50 -14.18 -24.26
N GLU A 47 2.75 -13.73 -25.48
CA GLU A 47 2.71 -12.31 -25.87
C GLU A 47 1.33 -11.71 -25.60
N GLU A 48 0.26 -12.39 -26.00
CA GLU A 48 -1.13 -11.96 -25.75
C GLU A 48 -1.41 -11.83 -24.24
N LYS A 49 -1.04 -12.84 -23.45
CA LYS A 49 -1.18 -12.77 -21.98
C LYS A 49 -0.38 -11.64 -21.36
N VAL A 50 0.83 -11.38 -21.85
CA VAL A 50 1.65 -10.28 -21.33
C VAL A 50 1.01 -8.93 -21.65
N ILE A 51 0.44 -8.77 -22.84
CA ILE A 51 -0.31 -7.56 -23.21
C ILE A 51 -1.51 -7.37 -22.27
N ASP A 52 -2.31 -8.42 -22.05
CA ASP A 52 -3.47 -8.36 -21.16
C ASP A 52 -3.07 -8.00 -19.71
N GLU A 53 -2.00 -8.60 -19.19
CA GLU A 53 -1.50 -8.30 -17.84
C GLU A 53 -0.98 -6.86 -17.74
N VAL A 54 -0.28 -6.36 -18.75
CA VAL A 54 0.18 -4.96 -18.78
C VAL A 54 -1.01 -3.99 -18.79
N GLU A 55 -2.07 -4.29 -19.54
CA GLU A 55 -3.29 -3.49 -19.52
C GLU A 55 -4.00 -3.52 -18.16
N ASN A 56 -4.05 -4.69 -17.51
CA ASN A 56 -4.65 -4.83 -16.18
C ASN A 56 -3.86 -4.06 -15.12
N ILE A 57 -2.52 -4.13 -15.17
CA ILE A 57 -1.64 -3.34 -14.30
C ILE A 57 -1.87 -1.85 -14.50
N LYS A 58 -2.00 -1.40 -15.76
CA LYS A 58 -2.29 0.01 -16.06
C LYS A 58 -3.61 0.47 -15.44
N LYS A 59 -4.69 -0.31 -15.62
CA LYS A 59 -6.00 -0.02 -15.00
C LYS A 59 -5.90 0.04 -13.47
N TRP A 60 -5.16 -0.88 -12.87
CA TRP A 60 -4.96 -0.89 -11.42
C TRP A 60 -4.18 0.32 -10.93
N LEU A 61 -3.13 0.74 -11.65
CA LEU A 61 -2.37 1.96 -11.34
C LEU A 61 -3.22 3.23 -11.48
N ASP A 62 -4.06 3.30 -12.51
CA ASP A 62 -4.98 4.42 -12.70
C ASP A 62 -5.98 4.49 -11.54
N GLN A 63 -6.54 3.36 -11.11
CA GLN A 63 -7.43 3.30 -9.95
C GLN A 63 -6.71 3.70 -8.66
N LEU A 64 -5.51 3.18 -8.43
CA LEU A 64 -4.71 3.52 -7.26
C LEU A 64 -4.39 5.03 -7.20
N SER A 65 -4.14 5.65 -8.35
CA SER A 65 -3.91 7.10 -8.46
C SER A 65 -5.14 7.90 -8.06
N VAL A 66 -6.34 7.44 -8.44
CA VAL A 66 -7.61 8.05 -8.00
C VAL A 66 -7.79 7.89 -6.50
N ASP A 67 -7.61 6.68 -5.97
CA ASP A 67 -7.79 6.40 -4.54
C ASP A 67 -6.83 7.24 -3.67
N VAL A 68 -5.56 7.38 -4.10
CA VAL A 68 -4.56 8.23 -3.40
C VAL A 68 -4.99 9.70 -3.39
N LYS A 69 -5.51 10.22 -4.51
CA LYS A 69 -6.03 11.59 -4.58
C LYS A 69 -7.21 11.79 -3.63
N ASP A 70 -8.12 10.84 -3.57
CA ASP A 70 -9.29 10.89 -2.69
C ASP A 70 -8.88 10.84 -1.21
N VAL A 71 -7.92 9.99 -0.85
CA VAL A 71 -7.36 9.95 0.50
C VAL A 71 -6.68 11.28 0.85
N SER A 72 -5.87 11.84 -0.06
CA SER A 72 -5.23 13.13 0.15
C SER A 72 -6.24 14.27 0.36
N LYS A 73 -7.36 14.24 -0.36
CA LYS A 73 -8.44 15.21 -0.21
C LYS A 73 -9.10 15.09 1.16
N LYS A 74 -9.49 13.86 1.56
CA LYS A 74 -10.07 13.60 2.89
C LYS A 74 -9.13 14.01 4.02
N LEU A 75 -7.82 13.78 3.87
CA LEU A 75 -6.82 14.17 4.86
C LEU A 75 -6.76 15.70 5.01
N THR A 76 -6.87 16.43 3.90
CA THR A 76 -6.88 17.90 3.88
C THR A 76 -8.14 18.46 4.54
N GLU A 77 -9.29 17.83 4.31
CA GLU A 77 -10.56 18.15 4.96
C GLU A 77 -10.47 17.92 6.48
N ILE A 78 -9.97 16.75 6.92
CA ILE A 78 -9.74 16.44 8.34
C ILE A 78 -8.80 17.48 8.99
N HIS A 79 -7.69 17.80 8.32
CA HIS A 79 -6.75 18.81 8.83
C HIS A 79 -7.43 20.18 9.01
N SER A 80 -8.29 20.56 8.06
CA SER A 80 -9.04 21.82 8.13
C SER A 80 -10.04 21.82 9.29
N GLU A 81 -10.74 20.71 9.53
CA GLU A 81 -11.65 20.57 10.68
C GLU A 81 -10.90 20.61 12.01
N ILE A 82 -9.74 19.96 12.11
CA ILE A 82 -8.87 20.03 13.31
C ILE A 82 -8.46 21.47 13.59
N LEU A 83 -8.09 22.25 12.57
CA LEU A 83 -7.76 23.66 12.75
C LEU A 83 -8.96 24.50 13.23
N LYS A 84 -10.18 24.18 12.79
CA LYS A 84 -11.40 24.83 13.30
C LYS A 84 -11.64 24.49 14.77
N ILE A 85 -11.54 23.20 15.11
CA ILE A 85 -11.68 22.73 16.50
C ILE A 85 -10.67 23.43 17.41
N ASN A 86 -9.40 23.55 16.99
CA ASN A 86 -8.39 24.27 17.77
C ASN A 86 -8.76 25.74 17.98
N LYS A 87 -9.26 26.43 16.95
CA LYS A 87 -9.73 27.82 17.08
C LYS A 87 -10.94 27.97 18.00
N GLU A 88 -11.82 26.97 18.05
CA GLU A 88 -12.97 26.96 18.97
C GLU A 88 -12.53 26.68 20.40
N LEU A 89 -11.60 25.74 20.59
CA LEU A 89 -10.97 25.45 21.89
C LEU A 89 -10.26 26.67 22.47
N ASP A 90 -9.56 27.45 21.64
CA ASP A 90 -8.90 28.69 22.08
C ASP A 90 -9.91 29.76 22.58
N LYS A 91 -11.15 29.73 22.09
CA LYS A 91 -12.22 30.64 22.54
C LYS A 91 -12.96 30.12 23.76
N THR A 92 -12.76 28.87 24.14
CA THR A 92 -13.47 28.27 25.27
C THR A 92 -12.72 28.57 26.57
N ALA A 93 -13.43 29.03 27.60
CA ALA A 93 -12.82 29.32 28.89
C ALA A 93 -12.18 28.05 29.49
N ARG A 94 -10.95 28.18 29.98
CA ARG A 94 -10.26 27.07 30.63
C ARG A 94 -10.99 26.71 31.92
N LYS A 95 -11.00 25.42 32.26
CA LYS A 95 -11.61 24.94 33.51
C LYS A 95 -11.01 25.62 34.76
N THR A 96 -9.75 26.03 34.69
CA THR A 96 -9.07 26.82 35.74
C THR A 96 -9.65 28.23 35.85
N GLU A 97 -9.85 28.93 34.73
CA GLU A 97 -10.43 30.27 34.70
C GLU A 97 -11.87 30.24 35.23
N LEU A 98 -12.66 29.22 34.89
CA LEU A 98 -14.00 29.03 35.44
C LEU A 98 -13.99 28.78 36.96
N LYS A 99 -13.03 28.01 37.48
CA LYS A 99 -12.87 27.78 38.92
C LYS A 99 -12.44 29.03 39.68
N GLU A 100 -11.59 29.86 39.08
CA GLU A 100 -11.18 31.14 39.67
C GLU A 100 -12.37 32.10 39.73
N ILE A 101 -13.16 32.18 38.66
CA ILE A 101 -14.41 32.95 38.64
C ILE A 101 -15.38 32.43 39.70
N GLU A 102 -15.55 31.11 39.82
CA GLU A 102 -16.38 30.49 40.86
C GLU A 102 -15.90 30.85 42.27
N SER A 103 -14.59 30.76 42.53
CA SER A 103 -13.98 31.11 43.81
C SER A 103 -14.14 32.60 44.16
N LEU A 104 -13.99 33.48 43.16
CA LEU A 104 -14.24 34.92 43.32
C LEU A 104 -15.72 35.20 43.61
N LEU A 105 -16.63 34.50 42.94
CA LEU A 105 -18.08 34.59 43.19
C LEU A 105 -18.43 34.12 44.60
N GLU A 106 -17.82 33.04 45.09
CA GLU A 106 -18.01 32.58 46.46
C GLU A 106 -17.51 33.60 47.49
N LEU A 107 -16.37 34.24 47.25
CA LEU A 107 -15.84 35.29 48.10
C LEU A 107 -16.75 36.54 48.12
N TYR A 108 -17.27 36.93 46.97
CA TYR A 108 -18.13 38.11 46.83
C TYR A 108 -19.58 37.87 47.26
N ASN A 109 -20.01 36.62 47.39
CA ASN A 109 -21.39 36.32 47.76
C ASN A 109 -21.65 36.71 49.24
N PRO A 110 -22.43 37.76 49.51
CA PRO A 110 -22.67 38.26 50.86
C PRO A 110 -23.45 37.27 51.74
N ILE A 111 -24.01 36.20 51.16
CA ILE A 111 -24.71 35.13 51.87
C ILE A 111 -23.72 34.11 52.46
N LYS A 112 -22.55 33.90 51.83
CA LYS A 112 -21.49 32.99 52.30
C LYS A 112 -20.31 33.71 52.95
N SER A 113 -20.06 34.96 52.55
CA SER A 113 -19.01 35.80 53.14
C SER A 113 -19.38 36.22 54.55
N GLN A 114 -18.85 35.51 55.55
CA GLN A 114 -18.83 35.99 56.93
C GLN A 114 -17.77 37.08 57.05
N PHE A 115 -18.16 38.33 56.81
CA PHE A 115 -17.29 39.47 57.06
C PHE A 115 -17.04 39.58 58.57
N VAL A 116 -15.87 39.09 59.01
CA VAL A 116 -15.40 39.22 60.39
C VAL A 116 -14.82 40.62 60.60
N THR A 117 -15.25 41.26 61.69
CA THR A 117 -14.72 42.55 62.11
C THR A 117 -13.33 42.40 62.74
N ALA A 118 -12.51 43.46 62.70
CA ALA A 118 -11.13 43.44 63.19
C ALA A 118 -11.00 42.93 64.65
N ASP A 119 -12.01 43.21 65.48
CA ASP A 119 -12.06 42.74 66.86
C ASP A 119 -12.34 41.24 66.98
N GLN A 120 -13.12 40.67 66.06
CA GLN A 120 -13.39 39.22 66.01
C GLN A 120 -12.13 38.44 65.60
N VAL A 121 -11.34 38.99 64.67
CA VAL A 121 -10.06 38.40 64.26
C VAL A 121 -9.04 38.42 65.41
N ARG A 122 -8.98 39.50 66.19
CA ARG A 122 -8.11 39.57 67.38
C ARG A 122 -8.45 38.51 68.43
N ARG A 123 -9.74 38.29 68.71
CA ARG A 123 -10.18 37.27 69.68
C ARG A 123 -9.83 35.86 69.22
N MET A 124 -10.01 35.54 67.94
CA MET A 124 -9.64 34.24 67.38
C MET A 124 -8.13 33.98 67.47
N LEU A 125 -7.30 34.99 67.22
CA LEU A 125 -5.84 34.88 67.33
C LEU A 125 -5.37 34.64 68.77
N GLU A 126 -6.01 35.26 69.77
CA GLU A 126 -5.71 35.02 71.18
C GLU A 126 -6.12 33.61 71.64
N GLU A 127 -7.24 33.08 71.14
CA GLU A 127 -7.66 31.70 71.42
C GLU A 127 -6.72 30.66 70.81
N VAL A 128 -6.23 30.90 69.59
CA VAL A 128 -5.24 30.02 68.94
C VAL A 128 -3.91 30.03 69.70
N LYS A 129 -3.45 31.21 70.16
CA LYS A 129 -2.24 31.34 70.98
C LYS A 129 -2.33 30.67 72.35
N LYS A 130 -3.53 30.46 72.89
CA LYS A 130 -3.75 29.72 74.16
C LYS A 130 -3.84 28.21 73.97
N LYS A 131 -4.01 27.73 72.73
CA LYS A 131 -4.10 26.30 72.39
C LYS A 131 -2.79 25.69 71.86
N VAL A 132 -1.76 26.50 71.66
CA VAL A 132 -0.37 26.08 71.43
C VAL A 132 0.38 26.14 72.75
#